data_AF-A0A1C0VUG0-F1
#
_entry.id   AF-A0A1C0VUG0-F1
#
_cell.length_a   1.000
_cell.length_b   1.000
_cell.length_c   1.000
_cell.angle_alpha   90.00
_cell.angle_beta   90.00
_cell.angle_gamma   90.00
#
_symmetry.space_group_name_H-M   'P 1'
#
loop_
_entity.id
_entity.type
_entity.pdbx_description
1 polymer ?
#
loop_
_entity_poly.entity_id
_entity_poly.type
_entity_poly.pdbx_seq_one_letter_code
_entity_poly.pdbx_strand_id
1 'polypeptide(L)'
;MSLVIPEPLKIWGQFIHPTIMWVLLAGTIYALYLGIQIRRTRAAEGEAKKELIQGKFNIKHYQVGSILLAAMVLTTLMGMGFTYINNGKLFIGPHLLLGLGMTGIIATSAALSPYMQKGNDWARYTHIALNVTLLGLFGWQAVTGMQILVKIIDKISKIAS
;
A
#
# COMPACT_ATOMS: atom_id res chain seq x y z
N MET A 1 -14.82 -16.75 25.45
CA MET A 1 -13.91 -15.87 26.22
C MET A 1 -13.88 -14.53 25.51
N SER A 2 -14.36 -13.44 26.13
CA SER A 2 -14.23 -12.10 25.57
C SER A 2 -12.78 -11.67 25.73
N LEU A 3 -12.08 -11.46 24.62
CA LEU A 3 -10.74 -10.87 24.66
C LEU A 3 -10.86 -9.42 25.12
N VAL A 4 -10.52 -9.14 26.37
CA VAL A 4 -10.47 -7.77 26.90
C VAL A 4 -9.21 -7.11 26.37
N ILE A 5 -9.34 -6.28 25.34
CA ILE A 5 -8.23 -5.46 24.85
C ILE A 5 -7.94 -4.36 25.88
N PRO A 6 -6.67 -4.16 26.31
CA PRO A 6 -6.28 -3.04 27.15
C PRO A 6 -6.69 -1.70 26.55
N GLU A 7 -7.24 -0.79 27.36
CA GLU A 7 -7.76 0.50 26.90
C GLU A 7 -6.75 1.34 26.07
N PRO A 8 -5.45 1.39 26.41
CA PRO A 8 -4.46 2.06 25.57
C PRO A 8 -4.39 1.48 24.15
N LEU A 9 -4.51 0.17 23.99
CA LEU A 9 -4.44 -0.47 22.67
C LEU A 9 -5.67 -0.16 21.81
N LYS A 10 -6.85 0.03 22.43
CA LYS A 10 -8.06 0.47 21.72
C LYS A 10 -7.95 1.90 21.19
N ILE A 11 -7.32 2.79 21.96
CA ILE A 11 -7.15 4.21 21.60
C ILE A 11 -6.05 4.35 20.54
N TRP A 12 -4.84 3.86 20.84
CA TRP A 12 -3.70 4.02 19.94
C TRP A 12 -3.82 3.18 18.67
N GLY A 13 -4.49 2.01 18.73
CA GLY A 13 -4.72 1.14 17.58
C GLY A 13 -5.46 1.80 16.42
N GLN A 14 -6.28 2.83 16.70
CA GLN A 14 -7.01 3.58 15.67
C GLN A 14 -6.10 4.46 14.81
N PHE A 15 -4.92 4.83 15.32
CA PHE A 15 -3.96 5.70 14.64
C PHE A 15 -2.84 4.91 13.94
N ILE A 16 -2.61 3.65 14.32
CA ILE A 16 -1.59 2.78 13.71
C ILE A 16 -1.87 2.59 12.22
N HIS A 17 -3.10 2.20 11.86
CA HIS A 17 -3.46 1.96 10.47
C HIS A 17 -3.28 3.22 9.59
N PRO A 18 -3.86 4.40 9.91
CA PRO A 18 -3.66 5.61 9.11
C PRO A 18 -2.19 6.01 8.97
N THR A 19 -1.39 5.87 10.02
CA THR A 19 0.04 6.19 9.99
C THR A 19 0.79 5.26 9.03
N ILE A 20 0.54 3.96 9.12
CA ILE A 20 1.14 2.98 8.22
C ILE A 20 0.70 3.24 6.77
N MET A 21 -0.55 3.63 6.53
CA MET A 21 -1.04 3.94 5.18
C MET A 21 -0.24 5.07 4.52
N TRP A 22 0.15 6.12 5.26
CA TRP A 22 1.00 7.18 4.72
C TRP A 22 2.41 6.72 4.39
N VAL A 23 3.01 5.89 5.25
CA VAL A 23 4.34 5.30 4.99
C VAL A 23 4.30 4.40 3.76
N LEU A 24 3.26 3.57 3.64
CA LEU A 24 3.05 2.72 2.47
C LEU A 24 2.82 3.55 1.21
N LEU A 25 2.04 4.62 1.26
CA LEU A 25 1.82 5.51 0.12
C LEU A 25 3.15 6.13 -0.35
N ALA A 26 3.96 6.66 0.56
CA ALA A 26 5.30 7.17 0.23
C ALA A 26 6.18 6.08 -0.40
N GLY A 27 6.15 4.86 0.16
CA GLY A 27 6.84 3.70 -0.38
C GLY A 27 6.37 3.33 -1.80
N THR A 28 5.06 3.39 -2.09
CA THR A 28 4.53 3.13 -3.44
C THR A 28 4.96 4.19 -4.45
N ILE A 29 5.04 5.46 -4.06
CA ILE A 29 5.58 6.54 -4.90
C ILE A 29 7.07 6.30 -5.19
N TYR A 30 7.83 5.89 -4.18
CA TYR A 30 9.24 5.52 -4.37
C TYR A 30 9.39 4.30 -5.30
N ALA A 31 8.52 3.29 -5.17
CA ALA A 31 8.50 2.15 -6.08
C ALA A 31 8.21 2.57 -7.53
N LEU A 32 7.27 3.51 -7.74
CA LEU A 32 7.02 4.11 -9.05
C LEU A 32 8.27 4.80 -9.61
N TYR A 33 8.96 5.60 -8.80
CA TYR A 33 10.22 6.23 -9.18
C TYR A 33 11.25 5.18 -9.66
N LEU A 34 11.44 4.10 -8.89
CA LEU A 34 12.34 3.00 -9.28
C LEU A 34 11.90 2.34 -10.60
N GLY A 35 10.59 2.15 -10.80
CA GLY A 35 10.03 1.62 -12.04
C GLY A 35 10.31 2.51 -13.26
N ILE A 36 10.22 3.83 -13.09
CA ILE A 36 10.59 4.81 -14.12
C ILE A 36 12.08 4.72 -14.43
N GLN A 37 12.95 4.61 -13.42
CA GLN A 37 14.39 4.46 -13.64
C GLN A 37 14.72 3.19 -14.42
N ILE A 38 14.06 2.06 -14.13
CA ILE A 38 14.23 0.82 -14.92
C ILE A 38 13.87 1.06 -16.39
N ARG A 39 12.77 1.78 -16.67
CA ARG A 39 12.40 2.13 -18.05
C ARG A 39 13.46 3.01 -18.70
N ARG A 40 14.00 4.01 -17.99
CA ARG A 40 15.10 4.86 -18.47
C ARG A 40 16.36 4.05 -18.76
N THR A 41 16.77 3.13 -17.89
CA THR A 41 17.94 2.25 -18.11
C THR A 41 17.81 1.43 -19.40
N ARG A 42 16.60 0.97 -19.73
CA ARG A 42 16.36 0.21 -20.98
C ARG A 42 16.43 1.08 -22.23
N ALA A 43 16.02 2.34 -22.13
CA ALA A 43 16.00 3.28 -23.25
C ALA A 43 17.33 4.04 -23.44
N ALA A 44 18.21 4.05 -22.42
CA ALA A 44 19.49 4.75 -22.47
C ALA A 44 20.56 3.98 -23.25
N GLU A 45 21.52 4.72 -23.78
CA GLU A 45 22.69 4.23 -24.53
C GLU A 45 23.99 4.87 -23.99
N GLY A 46 25.14 4.33 -24.39
CA GLY A 46 26.46 4.88 -24.04
C GLY A 46 26.73 5.00 -22.54
N GLU A 47 27.40 6.09 -22.14
CA GLU A 47 27.80 6.35 -20.75
C GLU A 47 26.59 6.50 -19.81
N ALA A 48 25.51 7.13 -20.26
CA ALA A 48 24.29 7.28 -19.48
C ALA A 48 23.69 5.92 -19.07
N LYS A 49 23.75 4.92 -19.97
CA LYS A 49 23.31 3.55 -19.65
C LYS A 49 24.20 2.92 -18.58
N LYS A 50 25.52 3.08 -18.70
CA LYS A 50 26.48 2.51 -17.74
C LYS A 50 26.24 3.06 -16.32
N GLU A 51 26.04 4.37 -16.20
CA GLU A 51 25.71 5.01 -14.92
C GLU A 51 24.39 4.48 -14.34
N LEU A 52 23.33 4.41 -15.15
CA LEU A 52 22.02 3.92 -14.70
C LEU A 52 22.04 2.44 -14.26
N ILE A 53 22.87 1.60 -14.88
CA ILE A 53 23.05 0.19 -14.48
C ILE A 53 23.64 0.09 -13.07
N GLN A 54 24.58 0.97 -12.69
CA GLN A 54 25.16 0.98 -11.34
C GLN A 54 24.11 1.25 -10.26
N GLY A 55 23.03 1.97 -10.61
CA GLY A 55 21.92 2.25 -9.71
C GLY A 55 21.13 1.03 -9.24
N LYS A 56 21.24 -0.12 -9.94
CA LYS A 56 20.58 -1.41 -9.63
C LYS A 56 19.07 -1.26 -9.35
N PHE A 57 18.40 -0.40 -10.12
CA PHE A 57 17.00 -0.03 -9.88
C PHE A 57 16.03 -1.21 -9.96
N ASN A 58 16.32 -2.22 -10.78
CA ASN A 58 15.56 -3.46 -10.85
C ASN A 58 15.54 -4.23 -9.52
N ILE A 59 16.70 -4.36 -8.87
CA ILE A 59 16.83 -5.06 -7.58
C ILE A 59 16.10 -4.27 -6.50
N LYS A 60 16.33 -2.95 -6.44
CA LYS A 60 15.66 -2.06 -5.47
C LYS A 60 14.15 -2.11 -5.64
N HIS A 61 13.65 -2.04 -6.87
CA HIS A 61 12.20 -2.08 -7.14
C HIS A 61 11.59 -3.41 -6.70
N TYR A 62 12.26 -4.53 -6.98
CA TYR A 62 11.81 -5.86 -6.53
C TYR A 62 11.75 -5.96 -5.00
N GLN A 63 12.79 -5.50 -4.30
CA GLN A 63 12.85 -5.51 -2.83
C GLN A 63 11.77 -4.62 -2.21
N VAL A 64 11.68 -3.36 -2.66
CA VAL A 64 10.66 -2.42 -2.18
C VAL A 64 9.25 -2.94 -2.47
N GLY A 65 9.00 -3.45 -3.68
CA GLY A 65 7.72 -4.04 -4.06
C GLY A 65 7.35 -5.25 -3.20
N SER A 66 8.32 -6.10 -2.86
CA SER A 66 8.08 -7.27 -1.98
C SER A 66 7.72 -6.84 -0.55
N ILE A 67 8.40 -5.81 -0.03
CA ILE A 67 8.08 -5.24 1.30
C ILE A 67 6.69 -4.61 1.28
N LEU A 68 6.36 -3.83 0.24
CA LEU A 68 5.04 -3.21 0.08
C LEU A 68 3.93 -4.26 0.02
N LEU A 69 4.12 -5.35 -0.73
CA LEU A 69 3.17 -6.46 -0.78
C LEU A 69 2.92 -7.03 0.61
N ALA A 70 3.98 -7.44 1.31
CA ALA A 70 3.87 -8.04 2.63
C ALA A 70 3.22 -7.08 3.63
N ALA A 71 3.68 -5.83 3.69
CA ALA A 71 3.19 -4.84 4.62
C ALA A 71 1.72 -4.47 4.37
N MET A 72 1.30 -4.33 3.11
CA MET A 72 -0.09 -4.01 2.78
C MET A 72 -1.03 -5.17 3.11
N VAL A 73 -0.65 -6.41 2.80
CA VAL A 73 -1.42 -7.61 3.17
C VAL A 73 -1.57 -7.70 4.69
N LEU A 74 -0.45 -7.65 5.43
CA LEU A 74 -0.47 -7.75 6.89
C LEU A 74 -1.26 -6.61 7.54
N THR A 75 -1.12 -5.37 7.05
CA THR A 75 -1.85 -4.23 7.60
C THR A 75 -3.35 -4.33 7.32
N THR A 76 -3.75 -4.87 6.17
CA THR A 76 -5.16 -5.13 5.85
C THR A 76 -5.75 -6.18 6.79
N LEU A 77 -5.04 -7.29 7.02
CA LEU A 77 -5.44 -8.33 7.97
C LEU A 77 -5.53 -7.78 9.40
N MET A 78 -4.52 -7.05 9.85
CA MET A 78 -4.51 -6.42 11.18
C MET A 78 -5.65 -5.41 11.33
N GLY A 79 -5.89 -4.55 10.34
CA GLY A 79 -6.97 -3.55 10.38
C GLY A 79 -8.36 -4.18 10.51
N MET A 80 -8.61 -5.26 9.75
CA MET A 80 -9.83 -6.05 9.89
C MET A 80 -9.90 -6.73 11.28
N GLY A 81 -8.81 -7.35 11.73
CA GLY A 81 -8.73 -7.98 13.04
C GLY A 81 -9.05 -7.02 14.19
N PHE A 82 -8.41 -5.85 14.21
CA PHE A 82 -8.68 -4.80 15.19
C PHE A 82 -10.13 -4.32 15.15
N THR A 83 -10.68 -4.12 13.94
CA THR A 83 -12.09 -3.73 13.79
C THR A 83 -13.02 -4.79 14.39
N TYR A 84 -12.79 -6.06 14.08
CA TYR A 84 -13.61 -7.16 14.58
C TYR A 84 -13.52 -7.31 16.10
N ILE A 85 -12.32 -7.28 16.68
CA ILE A 85 -12.17 -7.46 18.14
C ILE A 85 -12.77 -6.27 18.90
N ASN A 86 -12.65 -5.05 18.38
CA ASN A 86 -13.21 -3.86 19.05
C ASN A 86 -14.73 -3.73 18.91
N ASN A 87 -15.34 -4.26 17.84
CA ASN A 87 -16.75 -4.00 17.53
C ASN A 87 -17.63 -5.26 17.46
N GLY A 88 -17.04 -6.45 17.55
CA GLY A 88 -17.72 -7.74 17.36
C GLY A 88 -18.16 -8.02 15.91
N LYS A 89 -17.84 -7.13 14.96
CA LYS A 89 -18.17 -7.26 13.54
C LYS A 89 -17.24 -6.41 12.68
N LEU A 90 -17.18 -6.74 11.38
CA LEU A 90 -16.56 -5.89 10.37
C LEU A 90 -17.60 -4.91 9.80
N PHE A 91 -17.18 -3.68 9.53
CA PHE A 91 -18.00 -2.70 8.81
C PHE A 91 -17.69 -2.79 7.32
N ILE A 92 -18.64 -3.33 6.54
CA ILE A 92 -18.51 -3.40 5.08
C ILE A 92 -18.90 -2.05 4.50
N GLY A 93 -17.88 -1.23 4.23
CA GLY A 93 -18.05 0.08 3.59
C GLY A 93 -17.03 0.28 2.46
N PRO A 94 -17.12 1.40 1.72
CA PRO A 94 -16.25 1.68 0.59
C PRO A 94 -14.76 1.59 0.93
N HIS A 95 -14.36 2.04 2.12
CA HIS A 95 -12.97 1.95 2.57
C HIS A 95 -12.46 0.50 2.68
N LEU A 96 -13.21 -0.38 3.34
CA LEU A 96 -12.82 -1.78 3.46
C LEU A 96 -12.77 -2.48 2.09
N LEU A 97 -13.79 -2.28 1.26
CA LEU A 97 -13.88 -2.92 -0.05
C LEU A 97 -12.74 -2.47 -0.98
N LEU A 98 -12.42 -1.17 -0.99
CA LEU A 98 -11.29 -0.64 -1.75
C LEU A 98 -9.95 -1.15 -1.20
N GLY A 99 -9.77 -1.21 0.12
CA GLY A 99 -8.55 -1.77 0.73
C GLY A 99 -8.32 -3.25 0.39
N LEU A 100 -9.38 -4.05 0.39
CA LEU A 100 -9.32 -5.45 -0.07
C LEU A 100 -9.00 -5.54 -1.56
N GLY A 101 -9.66 -4.71 -2.39
CA GLY A 101 -9.37 -4.62 -3.83
C GLY A 101 -7.91 -4.26 -4.11
N MET A 102 -7.37 -3.27 -3.40
CA MET A 102 -5.96 -2.87 -3.50
C MET A 102 -5.01 -4.00 -3.11
N THR A 103 -5.33 -4.76 -2.08
CA THR A 103 -4.55 -5.94 -1.65
C THR A 103 -4.52 -6.99 -2.77
N GLY A 104 -5.67 -7.26 -3.41
CA GLY A 104 -5.74 -8.11 -4.59
C GLY A 104 -4.89 -7.57 -5.74
N ILE A 105 -5.01 -6.28 -6.06
CA ILE A 105 -4.27 -5.63 -7.13
C ILE A 105 -2.75 -5.78 -6.93
N ILE A 106 -2.21 -5.46 -5.74
CA ILE A 106 -0.76 -5.57 -5.53
C ILE A 106 -0.29 -7.03 -5.58
N ALA A 107 -1.06 -7.98 -5.04
CA ALA A 107 -0.72 -9.39 -5.08
C ALA A 107 -0.69 -9.92 -6.53
N THR A 108 -1.72 -9.62 -7.32
CA THR A 108 -1.76 -9.97 -8.75
C THR A 108 -0.61 -9.30 -9.51
N SER A 109 -0.36 -8.02 -9.25
CA SER A 109 0.72 -7.28 -9.90
C SER A 109 2.10 -7.86 -9.60
N ALA A 110 2.37 -8.24 -8.35
CA ALA A 110 3.61 -8.89 -7.96
C ALA A 110 3.77 -10.28 -8.60
N ALA A 111 2.68 -11.03 -8.73
CA ALA A 111 2.66 -12.36 -9.37
C ALA A 111 3.01 -12.33 -10.87
N LEU A 112 2.97 -11.17 -11.52
CA LEU A 112 3.42 -11.00 -12.92
C LEU A 112 4.95 -10.97 -13.06
N SER A 113 5.70 -10.84 -11.96
CA SER A 113 7.16 -10.70 -11.98
C SER A 113 7.90 -11.81 -12.77
N PRO A 114 7.57 -13.11 -12.63
CA PRO A 114 8.24 -14.17 -13.40
C PRO A 114 8.05 -14.02 -14.91
N TYR A 115 6.88 -13.58 -15.36
CA TYR A 115 6.60 -13.35 -16.78
C TYR A 115 7.36 -12.13 -17.31
N MET A 116 7.40 -11.06 -16.53
CA MET A 116 8.18 -9.86 -16.88
C MET A 116 9.69 -10.14 -16.95
N GLN A 117 10.22 -10.98 -16.06
CA GLN A 117 11.62 -11.42 -16.06
C GLN A 117 11.95 -12.26 -17.30
N LYS A 118 10.99 -13.02 -17.82
CA LYS A 118 11.08 -13.71 -19.12
C LYS A 118 10.94 -12.77 -20.34
N GLY A 119 10.89 -11.47 -20.12
CA GLY A 119 10.80 -10.46 -21.18
C GLY A 119 9.38 -10.21 -21.69
N ASN A 120 8.35 -10.82 -21.10
CA ASN A 120 7.00 -10.71 -21.63
C ASN A 120 6.39 -9.30 -21.43
N ASP A 121 6.05 -8.64 -22.54
CA ASP A 121 5.55 -7.28 -22.56
C ASP A 121 4.11 -7.15 -22.04
N TRP A 122 3.22 -8.11 -22.31
CA TRP A 122 1.84 -8.03 -21.81
C TRP A 122 1.84 -8.01 -20.28
N ALA A 123 2.66 -8.85 -19.64
CA ALA A 123 2.78 -8.89 -18.19
C ALA A 123 3.31 -7.57 -17.64
N ARG A 124 4.22 -6.91 -18.37
CA ARG A 124 4.79 -5.62 -17.97
C ARG A 124 3.77 -4.50 -18.06
N TYR A 125 3.02 -4.41 -19.15
CA TYR A 125 1.98 -3.40 -19.30
C TYR A 125 0.83 -3.62 -18.29
N THR A 126 0.43 -4.87 -18.06
CA THR A 126 -0.55 -5.20 -17.02
C THR A 126 -0.04 -4.82 -15.63
N HIS A 127 1.21 -5.16 -15.28
CA HIS A 127 1.81 -4.76 -14.01
C HIS A 127 1.80 -3.22 -13.83
N ILE A 128 2.16 -2.47 -14.87
CA ILE A 128 2.15 -1.00 -14.83
C ILE A 128 0.72 -0.48 -14.64
N ALA A 129 -0.25 -0.97 -15.42
CA ALA A 129 -1.65 -0.55 -15.33
C ALA A 129 -2.23 -0.84 -13.93
N LEU A 130 -2.00 -2.03 -13.39
CA LEU A 130 -2.41 -2.40 -12.04
C LEU A 130 -1.81 -1.46 -10.99
N ASN A 131 -0.51 -1.13 -11.08
CA ASN A 131 0.13 -0.27 -10.09
C ASN A 131 -0.25 1.21 -10.22
N VAL A 132 -0.54 1.71 -11.43
CA VAL A 132 -1.08 3.07 -11.61
C VAL A 132 -2.47 3.16 -10.99
N THR A 133 -3.33 2.17 -11.24
CA THR A 133 -4.65 2.06 -10.60
C THR A 133 -4.51 1.96 -9.08
N LEU A 134 -3.61 1.10 -8.58
CA LEU A 134 -3.31 0.97 -7.16
C LEU A 134 -2.93 2.31 -6.54
N LEU A 135 -1.99 3.04 -7.14
CA LEU A 135 -1.53 4.33 -6.63
C LEU A 135 -2.66 5.37 -6.61
N GLY A 136 -3.50 5.41 -7.65
CA GLY A 136 -4.68 6.27 -7.69
C GLY A 136 -5.69 5.95 -6.58
N LEU A 137 -6.03 4.67 -6.42
CA LEU A 137 -6.92 4.21 -5.34
C LEU A 137 -6.32 4.47 -3.96
N PHE A 138 -5.02 4.25 -3.78
CA PHE A 138 -4.33 4.49 -2.52
C PHE A 138 -4.33 5.98 -2.17
N GLY A 139 -4.00 6.85 -3.13
CA GLY A 139 -4.07 8.31 -2.93
C GLY A 139 -5.47 8.76 -2.51
N TRP A 140 -6.52 8.25 -3.17
CA TRP A 140 -7.91 8.53 -2.81
C TRP A 140 -8.28 8.01 -1.41
N GLN A 141 -7.85 6.80 -1.07
CA GLN A 141 -8.05 6.19 0.25
C GLN A 141 -7.34 6.98 1.36
N ALA A 142 -6.14 7.51 1.11
CA ALA A 142 -5.42 8.32 2.09
C ALA A 142 -6.18 9.61 2.42
N VAL A 143 -6.72 10.31 1.41
CA VAL A 143 -7.53 11.52 1.61
C VAL A 143 -8.83 11.22 2.35
N THR A 144 -9.59 10.22 1.88
CA THR A 144 -10.88 9.85 2.51
C THR A 144 -10.69 9.28 3.91
N GLY A 145 -9.59 8.59 4.18
CA GLY A 145 -9.20 8.11 5.51
C GLY A 145 -8.93 9.24 6.51
N MET A 146 -8.28 10.33 6.07
CA MET A 146 -8.07 11.50 6.93
C MET A 146 -9.38 12.20 7.30
N GLN A 147 -10.37 12.24 6.40
CA GLN A 147 -11.70 12.77 6.72
C GLN A 147 -12.40 11.95 7.80
N ILE A 148 -12.21 10.63 7.81
CA ILE A 148 -12.71 9.74 8.87
C ILE A 148 -12.00 10.04 10.19
N LEU A 149 -10.67 10.20 10.16
CA LEU A 149 -9.87 10.52 11.35
C LEU A 149 -10.31 11.84 12.00
N VAL A 150 -10.50 12.89 11.20
CA VAL A 150 -10.98 14.20 11.69
C VAL A 150 -12.34 14.06 12.38
N LYS A 151 -13.28 13.31 11.80
CA LYS A 151 -14.60 13.05 12.42
C LYS A 151 -14.51 12.30 13.75
N ILE A 152 -13.55 11.39 13.90
CA ILE A 152 -13.30 10.67 15.16
C ILE A 152 -12.79 11.65 16.22
N ILE A 153 -11.81 12.49 15.88
CA ILE A 153 -11.24 13.51 16.77
C ILE A 153 -12.33 14.48 17.23
N ASP A 154 -13.17 14.96 16.31
CA ASP A 154 -14.28 15.87 16.58
C ASP A 154 -15.33 15.26 17.53
N LYS A 155 -15.55 13.95 17.44
CA LYS A 155 -16.46 13.23 18.32
C LYS A 155 -15.87 13.08 19.72
N ILE A 156 -14.56 12.79 19.83
CA ILE A 156 -13.86 12.66 21.12
C ILE A 156 -13.80 14.00 21.83
N SER A 157 -13.49 15.10 21.13
CA SER A 157 -13.40 16.44 21.72
C SER A 157 -14.73 16.90 22.32
N LYS A 158 -15.85 16.65 21.63
CA LYS A 158 -17.20 16.96 22.12
C LYS A 158 -17.66 16.12 23.31
N ILE A 159 -17.08 14.94 23.52
CA ILE A 159 -17.37 14.09 24.69
C ILE A 159 -16.52 14.56 25.89
N ALA A 160 -15.35 15.15 25.64
CA ALA A 160 -14.43 15.61 26.67
C ALA A 160 -14.70 17.05 27.15
N SER A 161 -15.55 17.81 26.46
CA SER A 161 -16.05 19.15 26.82
C SER A 161 -17.38 19.08 27.54
#